data_AF-A0A2E2HC49-F1
#
_entry.id   AF-A0A2E2HC49-F1
#
_cell.length_a   1.000
_cell.length_b   1.000
_cell.length_c   1.000
_cell.angle_alpha   90.00
_cell.angle_beta   90.00
_cell.angle_gamma   90.00
#
_symmetry.space_group_name_H-M   'P 1'
#
loop_
_entity.id
_entity.type
_entity.pdbx_description
1 polymer ?
#
loop_
_entity_poly.entity_id
_entity_poly.type
_entity_poly.pdbx_seq_one_letter_code
_entity_poly.pdbx_strand_id
1 'polypeptide(L)'
;MAIWLVGILCFVVGLAAGALLCKQFFSDSAKVDSLSKELEKLQETHKDYQQSVYSHFENTAGLVNTLAGNYKALYERLARDADILCPEDVTNQLALSKQRSDLLGSDQGSELEQKMDDLFPPRDYATKSSPDQKGGLAADYGLDKNLDKKDNEQTH
;
A
#
# COMPACT_ATOMS: atom_id res chain seq x y z
N MET A 1 39.43 -24.32 -67.89
CA MET A 1 40.49 -23.70 -67.05
C MET A 1 39.94 -22.61 -66.11
N ALA A 2 38.99 -21.75 -66.55
CA ALA A 2 38.42 -20.67 -65.71
C ALA A 2 37.51 -21.09 -64.54
N ILE A 3 36.96 -22.32 -64.55
CA ILE A 3 36.00 -22.79 -63.53
C ILE A 3 36.60 -22.78 -62.11
N TRP A 4 37.90 -23.08 -61.99
CA TRP A 4 38.58 -23.17 -60.70
C TRP A 4 38.89 -21.78 -60.12
N LEU A 5 39.17 -20.80 -60.99
CA LEU A 5 39.37 -19.41 -60.59
C LEU A 5 38.09 -18.78 -60.01
N VAL A 6 36.93 -19.06 -60.62
CA VAL A 6 35.64 -18.58 -60.09
C VAL A 6 35.33 -19.22 -58.73
N GLY A 7 35.64 -20.50 -58.55
CA GLY A 7 35.49 -21.18 -57.26
C GLY A 7 36.33 -20.56 -56.15
N ILE A 8 37.60 -20.26 -56.43
CA ILE A 8 38.50 -19.59 -55.48
C ILE A 8 38.01 -18.18 -55.16
N LEU A 9 37.61 -17.41 -56.17
CA LEU A 9 37.10 -16.05 -55.96
C LEU A 9 35.85 -16.05 -55.08
N CYS A 10 34.90 -16.94 -55.34
CA CYS A 10 33.69 -17.09 -54.53
C CYS A 10 34.02 -17.50 -53.09
N PHE A 11 34.99 -18.40 -52.89
CA PHE A 11 35.42 -18.81 -51.56
C PHE A 11 36.02 -17.65 -50.76
N VAL A 12 36.88 -16.83 -51.38
CA VAL A 12 37.48 -15.67 -50.72
C VAL A 12 36.42 -14.63 -50.35
N VAL A 13 35.48 -14.35 -51.26
CA VAL A 13 34.39 -13.40 -51.01
C VAL A 13 33.44 -13.93 -49.92
N GLY A 14 33.10 -15.22 -49.95
CA GLY A 14 32.29 -15.88 -48.94
C GLY A 14 32.96 -15.89 -47.56
N LEU A 15 34.28 -16.14 -47.51
CA LEU A 15 35.05 -16.11 -46.26
C LEU A 15 35.11 -14.68 -45.69
N ALA A 16 35.34 -13.68 -46.53
CA ALA A 16 35.36 -12.28 -46.11
C ALA A 16 33.99 -11.82 -45.60
N ALA A 17 32.92 -12.10 -46.34
CA ALA A 17 31.55 -11.77 -45.94
C ALA A 17 31.13 -12.54 -44.67
N GLY A 18 31.45 -13.84 -44.60
CA GLY A 18 31.17 -14.69 -43.44
C GLY A 18 31.92 -14.23 -42.18
N ALA A 19 33.17 -13.82 -42.31
CA ALA A 19 33.96 -13.28 -41.20
C ALA A 19 33.41 -11.94 -40.70
N LEU A 20 32.97 -11.06 -41.61
CA LEU A 20 32.36 -9.79 -41.24
C LEU A 20 31.02 -9.99 -40.50
N LEU A 21 30.17 -10.89 -40.99
CA LEU A 21 28.91 -11.26 -40.34
C LEU A 21 29.16 -11.90 -38.97
N CYS A 22 30.08 -12.87 -38.86
CA CYS A 22 30.43 -13.48 -37.58
C CYS A 22 30.91 -12.43 -36.58
N LYS A 23 31.81 -11.51 -36.99
CA LYS A 23 32.32 -10.47 -36.08
C LYS A 23 31.21 -9.58 -35.52
N GLN A 24 30.18 -9.29 -36.32
CA GLN A 24 29.02 -8.51 -35.88
C GLN A 24 28.13 -9.30 -34.90
N PHE A 25 27.84 -10.58 -35.19
CA PHE A 25 27.00 -11.42 -34.34
C PHE A 25 27.67 -11.81 -33.01
N PHE A 26 28.98 -12.11 -33.00
CA PHE A 26 29.71 -12.40 -31.77
C PHE A 26 29.77 -11.20 -30.82
N SER A 27 29.73 -9.97 -31.35
CA SER A 27 29.63 -8.76 -30.52
C SER A 27 28.27 -8.63 -29.81
N ASP A 28 27.22 -9.27 -30.32
CA ASP A 28 25.88 -9.22 -29.72
C ASP A 28 25.75 -10.23 -28.56
N SER A 29 26.51 -11.32 -28.59
CA SER A 29 26.59 -12.28 -27.47
C SER A 29 27.06 -11.62 -26.17
N ALA A 30 27.97 -10.65 -26.24
CA ALA A 30 28.40 -9.87 -25.08
C ALA A 30 27.26 -9.02 -24.48
N LYS A 31 26.30 -8.57 -25.30
CA LYS A 31 25.12 -7.85 -24.83
C LYS A 31 24.10 -8.79 -24.19
N VAL A 32 23.93 -9.98 -24.74
CA VAL A 32 23.08 -11.04 -24.13
C VAL A 32 23.62 -11.42 -22.76
N ASP A 33 24.94 -11.57 -22.61
CA ASP A 33 25.59 -11.81 -21.31
C ASP A 33 25.45 -10.65 -20.33
N SER A 34 25.41 -9.41 -20.80
CA SER A 34 25.13 -8.27 -19.92
C SER A 34 23.67 -8.23 -19.46
N LEU A 35 22.73 -8.59 -20.34
CA LEU A 35 21.29 -8.65 -20.02
C LEU A 35 20.96 -9.78 -19.05
N SER A 36 21.61 -10.95 -19.21
CA SER A 36 21.44 -12.07 -18.27
C SER A 36 21.97 -11.71 -16.88
N LYS A 37 23.12 -11.03 -16.80
CA LYS A 37 23.65 -10.51 -15.53
C LYS A 37 22.76 -9.44 -14.90
N GLU A 38 22.12 -8.60 -15.71
CA GLU A 38 21.19 -7.58 -15.21
C GLU A 38 19.93 -8.22 -14.63
N LEU A 39 19.38 -9.26 -15.29
CA LEU A 39 18.28 -10.05 -14.74
C LEU A 39 18.67 -10.78 -13.46
N GLU A 40 19.85 -11.39 -13.41
CA GLU A 40 20.34 -12.08 -12.22
C GLU A 40 20.47 -11.12 -11.04
N LYS A 41 21.03 -9.92 -11.27
CA LYS A 41 21.13 -8.86 -10.26
C LYS A 41 19.76 -8.39 -9.77
N LEU A 42 18.79 -8.22 -10.67
CA LEU A 42 17.45 -7.79 -10.29
C LEU A 42 16.75 -8.85 -9.43
N GLN A 43 16.92 -10.12 -9.80
CA GLN A 43 16.36 -11.25 -9.08
C GLN A 43 17.02 -11.46 -7.70
N GLU A 44 18.32 -11.18 -7.59
CA GLU A 44 19.06 -11.15 -6.32
C GLU A 44 18.52 -10.05 -5.39
N THR A 45 18.36 -8.83 -5.92
CA THR A 45 17.79 -7.70 -5.15
C THR A 45 16.37 -7.99 -4.64
N HIS A 46 15.56 -8.69 -5.44
CA HIS A 46 14.22 -9.12 -5.04
C HIS A 46 14.24 -10.14 -3.88
N LYS A 47 15.20 -11.08 -3.88
CA LYS A 47 15.37 -12.04 -2.77
C LYS A 47 15.81 -11.34 -1.50
N ASP A 48 16.75 -10.41 -1.59
CA ASP A 48 17.21 -9.62 -0.44
C ASP A 48 16.08 -8.78 0.17
N TYR A 49 15.25 -8.17 -0.67
CA TYR A 49 14.06 -7.45 -0.21
C TYR A 49 13.09 -8.37 0.52
N GLN A 50 12.78 -9.55 -0.05
CA GLN A 50 11.91 -10.53 0.60
C GLN A 50 12.48 -10.94 1.96
N GLN A 51 13.77 -11.25 2.04
CA GLN A 51 14.42 -11.65 3.28
C GLN A 51 14.43 -10.54 4.34
N SER A 52 14.63 -9.29 3.92
CA SER A 52 14.54 -8.11 4.80
C SER A 52 13.12 -7.91 5.35
N VAL A 53 12.09 -8.09 4.52
CA VAL A 53 10.69 -7.99 4.97
C VAL A 53 10.35 -9.11 5.97
N TYR A 54 10.82 -10.34 5.75
CA TYR A 54 10.61 -11.44 6.69
C TYR A 54 11.25 -11.16 8.07
N SER A 55 12.48 -10.64 8.11
CA SER A 55 13.13 -10.31 9.38
C SER A 55 12.43 -9.17 10.13
N HIS A 56 11.90 -8.18 9.41
CA HIS A 56 11.07 -7.12 9.99
C HIS A 56 9.76 -7.66 10.57
N PHE A 57 9.09 -8.60 9.89
CA PHE A 57 7.85 -9.20 10.39
C PHE A 57 8.08 -10.12 11.60
N GLU A 58 9.18 -10.87 11.64
CA GLU A 58 9.54 -11.69 12.80
C GLU A 58 9.75 -10.81 14.05
N ASN A 59 10.53 -9.73 13.90
CA ASN A 59 10.78 -8.80 14.99
C ASN A 59 9.48 -8.06 15.42
N THR A 60 8.66 -7.66 14.44
CA THR A 60 7.36 -7.00 14.71
C THR A 60 6.38 -7.94 15.42
N ALA A 61 6.33 -9.22 15.06
CA ALA A 61 5.49 -10.21 15.73
C ALA A 61 5.85 -10.34 17.22
N GLY A 62 7.14 -10.29 17.56
CA GLY A 62 7.60 -10.25 18.95
C GLY A 62 7.15 -8.99 19.71
N LEU A 63 7.22 -7.82 19.07
CA LEU A 63 6.74 -6.56 19.64
C LEU A 63 5.21 -6.57 19.82
N VAL A 64 4.45 -7.06 18.84
CA VAL A 64 2.98 -7.15 18.90
C VAL A 64 2.55 -8.09 20.02
N ASN A 65 3.23 -9.23 20.21
CA ASN A 65 2.94 -10.13 21.33
C ASN A 65 3.18 -9.45 22.69
N THR A 66 4.26 -8.69 22.80
CA THR A 66 4.56 -7.90 24.02
C THR A 66 3.50 -6.83 24.27
N LEU A 67 3.04 -6.15 23.22
CA LEU A 67 1.96 -5.17 23.30
C LEU A 67 0.65 -5.81 23.75
N ALA A 68 0.28 -6.96 23.17
CA ALA A 68 -0.91 -7.69 23.57
C ALA A 68 -0.87 -8.11 25.05
N GLY A 69 0.29 -8.57 25.53
CA GLY A 69 0.52 -8.86 26.95
C GLY A 69 0.34 -7.62 27.84
N ASN A 70 0.95 -6.49 27.46
CA ASN A 70 0.83 -5.23 28.18
C ASN A 70 -0.61 -4.69 28.20
N TYR A 71 -1.33 -4.81 27.09
CA TYR A 71 -2.75 -4.44 26.99
C TYR A 71 -3.61 -5.25 27.97
N LYS A 72 -3.39 -6.57 28.02
CA LYS A 72 -4.09 -7.45 28.97
C LYS A 72 -3.80 -7.07 30.42
N ALA A 73 -2.54 -6.84 30.76
CA ALA A 73 -2.13 -6.44 32.11
C ALA A 73 -2.76 -5.09 32.52
N LEU A 74 -2.84 -4.14 31.59
CA LEU A 74 -3.53 -2.87 31.83
C LEU A 74 -5.01 -3.07 32.11
N TYR A 75 -5.68 -3.96 31.38
CA TYR A 75 -7.09 -4.27 31.58
C TYR A 75 -7.35 -4.94 32.94
N GLU A 76 -6.50 -5.92 33.32
CA GLU A 76 -6.58 -6.57 34.63
C GLU A 76 -6.38 -5.56 35.78
N ARG A 77 -5.46 -4.60 35.59
CA ARG A 77 -5.24 -3.53 36.57
C ARG A 77 -6.41 -2.55 36.61
N LEU A 78 -6.98 -2.19 35.47
CA LEU A 78 -8.15 -1.33 35.42
C LEU A 78 -9.35 -1.98 36.12
N ALA A 79 -9.56 -3.29 35.93
CA ALA A 79 -10.61 -4.04 36.60
C ALA A 79 -10.40 -4.12 38.11
N ARG A 80 -9.17 -4.38 38.56
CA ARG A 80 -8.82 -4.40 39.99
C ARG A 80 -8.93 -3.02 40.62
N ASP A 81 -8.43 -1.98 39.94
CA ASP A 81 -8.47 -0.61 40.45
C ASP A 81 -9.92 -0.10 40.46
N ALA A 82 -10.76 -0.48 39.48
CA ALA A 82 -12.20 -0.19 39.52
C ALA A 82 -12.89 -0.84 40.73
N ASP A 83 -12.53 -2.07 41.09
CA ASP A 83 -13.07 -2.75 42.28
C ASP A 83 -12.63 -2.06 43.59
N ILE A 84 -11.39 -1.55 43.64
CA ILE A 84 -10.85 -0.81 44.79
C ILE A 84 -11.46 0.60 44.90
N LEU A 85 -11.58 1.31 43.78
CA LEU A 85 -12.06 2.70 43.73
C LEU A 85 -13.58 2.82 43.73
N CYS A 86 -14.31 1.77 43.36
CA CYS A 86 -15.75 1.66 43.52
C CYS A 86 -16.09 0.65 44.63
N PRO A 87 -15.90 1.01 45.91
CA PRO A 87 -16.36 0.17 47.00
C PRO A 87 -17.87 -0.11 46.86
N GLU A 88 -18.31 -1.28 47.28
CA GLU A 88 -19.67 -1.79 47.11
C GLU A 88 -20.79 -0.76 47.45
N ASP A 89 -20.51 0.13 48.41
CA ASP A 89 -21.37 1.25 48.81
C ASP A 89 -21.67 2.24 47.67
N VAL A 90 -20.72 2.54 46.79
CA VAL A 90 -20.96 3.45 45.66
C VAL A 90 -21.68 2.73 44.51
N THR A 91 -21.43 1.44 44.30
CA THR A 91 -22.19 0.64 43.33
C THR A 91 -23.65 0.48 43.75
N ASN A 92 -23.92 0.30 45.04
CA ASN A 92 -25.27 0.27 45.59
C ASN A 92 -25.96 1.63 45.48
N GLN A 93 -25.27 2.75 45.74
CA GLN A 93 -25.81 4.09 45.52
C GLN A 93 -26.09 4.40 44.04
N LEU A 94 -25.22 3.97 43.13
CA LEU A 94 -25.40 4.12 41.68
C LEU A 94 -26.53 3.23 41.15
N ALA A 95 -26.66 2.00 41.64
CA ALA A 95 -27.77 1.12 41.30
C ALA A 95 -29.11 1.68 41.81
N LEU A 96 -29.13 2.21 43.04
CA LEU A 96 -30.31 2.89 43.60
C LEU A 96 -30.65 4.19 42.88
N SER A 97 -29.65 4.98 42.47
CA SER A 97 -29.88 6.21 41.70
C SER A 97 -30.36 5.91 40.28
N LYS A 98 -29.84 4.86 39.64
CA LYS A 98 -30.28 4.39 38.32
C LYS A 98 -31.71 3.82 38.37
N GLN A 99 -32.03 3.01 39.38
CA GLN A 99 -33.40 2.54 39.62
C GLN A 99 -34.35 3.72 39.91
N ARG A 100 -33.88 4.75 40.64
CA ARG A 100 -34.65 5.97 40.86
C ARG A 100 -34.83 6.78 39.57
N SER A 101 -33.83 6.87 38.69
CA SER A 101 -33.94 7.52 37.37
C SER A 101 -34.86 6.77 36.40
N ASP A 102 -34.81 5.44 36.37
CA ASP A 102 -35.72 4.61 35.57
C ASP A 102 -37.18 4.73 36.06
N LEU A 103 -37.38 4.86 37.38
CA LEU A 103 -38.70 5.10 37.97
C LEU A 103 -39.18 6.55 37.82
N LEU A 104 -38.28 7.52 37.64
CA LEU A 104 -38.61 8.95 37.52
C LEU A 104 -38.70 9.43 36.07
N GLY A 105 -38.58 8.55 35.07
CA GLY A 105 -38.92 8.80 33.67
C GLY A 105 -38.28 10.06 33.08
N SER A 106 -36.99 10.01 32.73
CA SER A 106 -36.36 11.12 32.01
C SER A 106 -36.57 11.00 30.50
N ASP A 107 -37.47 11.85 30.02
CA ASP A 107 -37.72 12.36 28.67
C ASP A 107 -36.45 12.94 27.99
N GLN A 108 -35.38 12.15 27.84
CA GLN A 108 -34.13 12.57 27.16
C GLN A 108 -33.58 11.51 26.18
N GLY A 109 -34.47 10.69 25.61
CA GLY A 109 -34.10 9.64 24.67
C GLY A 109 -33.80 10.11 23.24
N SER A 110 -34.00 11.39 22.89
CA SER A 110 -33.95 11.85 21.49
C SER A 110 -32.63 12.52 21.07
N GLU A 111 -31.77 12.93 22.00
CA GLU A 111 -30.55 13.69 21.64
C GLU A 111 -29.29 12.81 21.46
N LEU A 112 -29.31 11.57 21.98
CA LEU A 112 -28.16 10.67 21.95
C LEU A 112 -28.04 9.86 20.65
N GLU A 113 -29.15 9.62 19.94
CA GLU A 113 -29.13 8.89 18.66
C GLU A 113 -28.46 9.69 17.54
N GLN A 114 -28.55 11.02 17.57
CA GLN A 114 -28.02 11.89 16.53
C GLN A 114 -26.49 12.09 16.60
N LYS A 115 -25.85 11.67 17.69
CA LYS A 115 -24.39 11.84 17.92
C LYS A 115 -23.57 10.58 17.65
N MET A 116 -24.22 9.44 17.39
CA MET A 116 -23.53 8.18 17.04
C MET A 116 -23.14 8.08 15.56
N ASP A 117 -23.66 8.94 14.69
CA ASP A 117 -23.24 9.03 13.28
C ASP A 117 -21.84 9.66 13.11
N ASP A 118 -21.27 10.21 14.17
CA ASP A 118 -19.99 10.95 14.17
C ASP A 118 -18.79 10.11 14.69
N LEU A 119 -19.01 8.82 15.00
CA LEU A 119 -17.98 7.91 15.52
C LEU A 119 -17.43 6.90 14.50
N PHE A 120 -17.65 7.12 13.20
CA PHE A 120 -17.03 6.26 12.19
C PHE A 120 -15.53 6.55 12.07
N PRO A 121 -14.67 5.50 12.00
CA PRO A 121 -13.28 5.67 11.59
C PRO A 121 -13.22 6.44 10.26
N PRO A 122 -12.23 7.34 10.07
CA PRO A 122 -12.12 8.10 8.84
C PRO A 122 -12.13 7.15 7.64
N ARG A 123 -13.07 7.40 6.72
CA ARG A 123 -13.28 6.60 5.51
C ARG A 123 -12.19 6.88 4.47
N ASP A 124 -10.93 6.75 4.88
CA ASP A 124 -9.75 7.04 4.07
C ASP A 124 -9.48 5.99 2.97
N TYR A 125 -10.38 5.01 2.80
CA TYR A 125 -10.26 3.92 1.83
C TYR A 125 -11.40 3.87 0.81
N ALA A 126 -12.11 4.98 0.56
CA ALA A 126 -13.22 4.98 -0.40
C ALA A 126 -12.77 4.49 -1.79
N THR A 127 -13.12 3.26 -2.12
CA THR A 127 -12.95 2.66 -3.44
C THR A 127 -13.84 3.41 -4.43
N LYS A 128 -13.36 3.62 -5.65
CA LYS A 128 -14.13 4.28 -6.73
C LYS A 128 -15.47 3.55 -6.91
N SER A 129 -16.60 4.25 -6.75
CA SER A 129 -17.93 3.64 -6.92
C SER A 129 -18.29 3.42 -8.40
N SER A 130 -17.60 4.11 -9.31
CA SER A 130 -17.68 3.86 -10.76
C SER A 130 -16.31 4.04 -11.43
N PRO A 131 -16.07 3.42 -12.60
CA PRO A 131 -14.77 3.49 -13.29
C PRO A 131 -14.34 4.91 -13.68
N ASP A 132 -15.31 5.78 -13.92
CA ASP A 132 -15.10 7.18 -14.34
C ASP A 132 -14.98 8.15 -13.15
N GLN A 133 -15.30 7.68 -11.93
CA GLN A 133 -15.20 8.50 -10.74
C GLN A 133 -13.73 8.68 -10.33
N LYS A 134 -13.31 9.94 -10.24
CA LYS A 134 -11.98 10.33 -9.77
C LYS A 134 -11.84 9.98 -8.29
N GLY A 135 -10.74 9.30 -7.95
CA GLY A 135 -10.46 8.88 -6.57
C GLY A 135 -10.09 10.06 -5.67
N GLY A 136 -10.24 9.91 -4.36
CA GLY A 136 -9.95 10.96 -3.37
C GLY A 136 -8.48 11.42 -3.27
N LEU A 137 -7.57 10.78 -4.02
CA LEU A 137 -6.16 11.17 -4.16
C LEU A 137 -5.84 11.78 -5.54
N ALA A 138 -6.84 11.98 -6.39
CA ALA A 138 -6.63 12.66 -7.67
C ALA A 138 -6.27 14.12 -7.39
N ALA A 139 -5.24 14.65 -8.06
CA ALA A 139 -4.73 16.01 -7.86
C ALA A 139 -5.78 17.10 -8.13
N ASP A 140 -6.84 16.77 -8.85
CA ASP A 140 -7.95 17.65 -9.19
C ASP A 140 -9.26 17.32 -8.43
N TYR A 141 -9.20 16.47 -7.41
CA TYR A 141 -10.36 16.15 -6.58
C TYR A 141 -10.82 17.40 -5.83
N GLY A 142 -12.07 17.82 -6.06
CA GLY A 142 -12.62 19.06 -5.49
C GLY A 142 -12.31 20.33 -6.29
N LEU A 143 -11.62 20.24 -7.44
CA LEU A 143 -11.45 21.38 -8.34
C LEU A 143 -12.56 21.42 -9.39
N ASP A 144 -13.42 22.44 -9.28
CA ASP A 144 -14.48 22.72 -10.24
C ASP A 144 -13.87 23.30 -11.53
N LYS A 145 -14.07 22.62 -12.66
CA LYS A 145 -13.46 22.96 -13.97
C LYS A 145 -14.03 24.23 -14.61
N ASN A 146 -14.86 24.99 -13.90
CA ASN A 146 -15.54 26.19 -14.40
C ASN A 146 -14.72 27.47 -14.26
N LEU A 147 -13.44 27.40 -13.88
CA LEU A 147 -12.58 28.58 -13.71
C LEU A 147 -11.67 28.90 -14.91
N ASP A 148 -11.60 28.05 -15.94
CA ASP A 148 -10.72 28.26 -17.11
C ASP A 148 -11.44 28.81 -18.36
N LYS A 149 -12.66 29.34 -18.22
CA LYS A 149 -13.45 29.85 -19.38
C LYS A 149 -13.95 31.29 -19.21
N LYS A 150 -13.11 32.21 -18.71
CA LYS A 150 -13.44 33.66 -18.74
C LYS A 150 -12.34 34.59 -19.24
N ASP A 151 -11.24 34.08 -19.80
CA ASP A 151 -10.07 34.92 -20.08
C ASP A 151 -9.71 35.00 -21.57
N ASN A 152 -10.59 34.55 -22.49
CA ASN A 152 -10.34 34.69 -23.92
C ASN A 152 -11.62 34.99 -24.72
N GLU A 153 -12.21 36.17 -24.51
CA GLU A 153 -13.09 36.81 -25.51
C GLU A 153 -13.35 38.30 -25.20
N GLN A 154 -12.28 39.10 -25.07
CA GLN A 154 -12.38 40.57 -25.18
C GLN A 154 -11.13 41.16 -25.87
N THR A 155 -10.92 40.81 -27.14
CA THR A 155 -10.24 41.68 -28.10
C THR A 155 -10.78 41.40 -29.50
N HIS A 156 -11.78 42.18 -29.91
CA HIS A 156 -11.91 42.65 -31.29
C HIS A 156 -12.84 43.87 -31.35
#